data_AF-A0A3P6ANS1-F1
#
_entry.id   AF-A0A3P6ANS1-F1
#
_cell.length_a   1.000
_cell.length_b   1.000
_cell.length_c   1.000
_cell.angle_alpha   90.00
_cell.angle_beta   90.00
_cell.angle_gamma   90.00
#
_symmetry.space_group_name_H-M   'P 1'
#
loop_
_entity.id
_entity.type
_entity.pdbx_description
1 polymer ?
#
loop_
_entity_poly.entity_id
_entity_poly.type
_entity_poly.pdbx_seq_one_letter_code
_entity_poly.pdbx_strand_id
1 'polypeptide(L)'
;MDGLPPRALGLFPQAAVSKGHENATAENGPWVITLDAPSYFLVQHAKNRALREELYRAYLSRASSGDLDNTAIIDQILKLRLEKAKLLGYNNYAEVSMTMKMTIVEKAAELLEKLRSASWDPTVRDMEDLKNSAKSQCVEESDSLMIFRVFNDFKLVLEQLNGRF
;
A
#
# COMPACT_ATOMS: atom_id res chain seq x y z
N MET A 1 2.21 16.66 15.41
CA MET A 1 2.23 17.30 14.08
C MET A 1 3.63 17.72 13.65
N ASP A 2 4.63 17.55 14.51
CA ASP A 2 6.03 17.86 14.22
C ASP A 2 6.57 17.13 12.98
N GLY A 3 7.31 17.86 12.16
CA GLY A 3 7.91 17.36 10.91
C GLY A 3 7.01 17.46 9.68
N LEU A 4 5.73 17.75 9.86
CA LEU A 4 4.83 17.96 8.73
C LEU A 4 5.21 19.24 7.96
N PRO A 5 5.18 19.22 6.62
CA PRO A 5 5.40 20.42 5.83
C PRO A 5 4.23 21.40 6.02
N PRO A 6 4.44 22.73 5.87
CA PRO A 6 3.38 23.73 6.01
C PRO A 6 2.14 23.47 5.16
N ARG A 7 2.32 22.87 3.98
CA ARG A 7 1.20 22.46 3.10
C ARG A 7 0.27 21.42 3.74
N ALA A 8 0.81 20.51 4.55
CA ALA A 8 0.00 19.53 5.28
C ALA A 8 -0.82 20.19 6.39
N LEU A 9 -0.21 21.16 7.08
CA LEU A 9 -0.87 21.95 8.12
C LEU A 9 -2.01 22.81 7.57
N GLY A 10 -2.02 23.16 6.28
CA GLY A 10 -3.17 23.83 5.64
C GLY A 10 -4.33 22.90 5.29
N LEU A 11 -4.06 21.61 5.03
CA LEU A 11 -5.06 20.64 4.58
C LEU A 11 -5.90 20.06 5.72
N PHE A 12 -5.25 19.69 6.83
CA PHE A 12 -5.92 19.01 7.94
C PHE A 12 -6.94 19.84 8.74
N PRO A 13 -6.78 21.17 8.90
CA PRO A 13 -7.81 22.01 9.50
C PRO A 13 -9.03 22.13 8.60
N GLN A 14 -8.87 22.17 7.28
CA GLN A 14 -10.01 22.20 6.36
C GLN A 14 -10.87 20.92 6.49
N ALA A 15 -10.21 19.77 6.65
CA ALA A 15 -10.89 18.52 6.96
C ALA A 15 -11.50 18.48 8.38
N ALA A 16 -10.98 19.28 9.31
CA ALA A 16 -11.54 19.41 10.65
C ALA A 16 -12.78 20.31 10.66
N VAL A 17 -12.74 21.44 9.95
CA VAL A 17 -13.89 22.34 9.76
C VAL A 17 -15.05 21.60 9.11
N SER A 18 -14.80 20.79 8.07
CA SER A 18 -15.86 20.00 7.43
C SER A 18 -16.47 18.92 8.32
N LYS A 19 -15.81 18.56 9.43
CA LYS A 19 -16.31 17.65 10.47
C LYS A 19 -16.86 18.37 11.71
N GLY A 20 -17.03 19.69 11.66
CA GLY A 20 -17.66 20.49 12.72
C GLY A 20 -16.68 21.20 13.67
N HIS A 21 -15.38 21.23 13.38
CA HIS A 21 -14.40 21.98 14.16
C HIS A 21 -14.12 23.36 13.54
N GLU A 22 -15.03 24.32 13.74
CA GLU A 22 -15.00 25.65 13.07
C GLU A 22 -13.76 26.50 13.39
N ASN A 23 -13.18 26.32 14.58
CA ASN A 23 -11.99 27.08 15.02
C ASN A 23 -10.66 26.43 14.61
N ALA A 24 -10.68 25.38 13.78
CA ALA A 24 -9.48 24.67 13.38
C ALA A 24 -8.58 25.54 12.49
N THR A 25 -7.35 25.78 12.94
CA THR A 25 -6.33 26.49 12.16
C THR A 25 -5.09 25.62 11.93
N ALA A 26 -4.27 26.00 10.95
CA ALA A 26 -3.02 25.30 10.65
C ALA A 26 -2.07 25.25 11.85
N GLU A 27 -2.08 26.30 12.66
CA GLU A 27 -1.13 26.51 13.77
C GLU A 27 -1.60 25.87 15.08
N ASN A 28 -2.90 25.94 15.40
CA ASN A 28 -3.42 25.57 16.72
C ASN A 28 -4.37 24.37 16.73
N GLY A 29 -4.69 23.79 15.57
CA GLY A 29 -5.60 22.66 15.47
C GLY A 29 -7.04 22.99 15.91
N PRO A 30 -7.93 21.98 16.07
CA PRO A 30 -7.66 20.56 15.85
C PRO A 30 -7.42 20.23 14.37
N TRP A 31 -6.71 19.13 14.12
CA TRP A 31 -6.39 18.66 12.78
C TRP A 31 -7.04 17.31 12.54
N VAL A 32 -7.67 17.14 11.39
CA VAL A 32 -8.23 15.85 10.96
C VAL A 32 -7.37 15.30 9.84
N ILE A 33 -6.86 14.09 10.05
CA ILE A 33 -6.13 13.32 9.04
C ILE A 33 -7.08 12.30 8.43
N THR A 34 -7.11 12.26 7.10
CA THR A 34 -7.91 11.33 6.30
C THR A 34 -7.02 10.36 5.51
N LEU A 35 -7.61 9.29 4.97
CA LEU A 35 -6.90 8.23 4.22
C LEU A 35 -6.90 8.44 2.69
N ASP A 36 -7.37 9.58 2.19
CA ASP A 36 -7.17 9.96 0.80
C ASP A 36 -5.69 10.27 0.53
N ALA A 37 -5.27 10.12 -0.73
CA ALA A 37 -3.88 10.18 -1.13
C ALA A 37 -3.17 11.50 -0.68
N PRO A 38 -3.72 12.70 -0.93
CA PRO A 38 -3.11 13.95 -0.47
C PRO A 38 -2.82 13.95 1.04
N SER A 39 -3.79 13.56 1.86
CA SER A 39 -3.62 13.51 3.32
C SER A 39 -2.61 12.44 3.74
N TYR A 40 -2.75 11.21 3.24
CA TYR A 40 -1.92 10.06 3.64
C TYR A 40 -0.43 10.27 3.32
N PHE A 41 -0.11 10.74 2.10
CA PHE A 41 1.28 10.94 1.69
C PHE A 41 1.97 12.06 2.48
N LEU A 42 1.23 13.09 2.89
CA LEU A 42 1.78 14.18 3.68
C LEU A 42 2.18 13.75 5.09
N VAL A 43 1.52 12.73 5.67
CA VAL A 43 1.86 12.23 7.01
C VAL A 43 3.10 11.32 7.00
N GLN A 44 3.58 10.90 5.83
CA GLN A 44 4.88 10.22 5.72
C GLN A 44 6.05 11.11 6.19
N HIS A 45 5.86 12.44 6.20
CA HIS A 45 6.84 13.40 6.72
C HIS A 45 6.77 13.62 8.24
N ALA A 46 5.75 13.11 8.92
CA ALA A 46 5.63 13.29 10.37
C ALA A 46 6.80 12.62 11.09
N LYS A 47 7.42 13.32 12.06
CA LYS A 47 8.49 12.75 12.89
C LYS A 47 7.98 11.65 13.82
N ASN A 48 6.71 11.72 14.23
CA ASN A 48 6.09 10.74 15.12
C ASN A 48 5.89 9.38 14.43
N ARG A 49 6.66 8.37 14.85
CA ARG A 49 6.58 6.99 14.32
C ARG A 49 5.24 6.33 14.57
N ALA A 50 4.69 6.46 15.77
CA ALA A 50 3.42 5.84 16.14
C ALA A 50 2.29 6.34 15.23
N LEU A 51 2.29 7.64 14.92
CA LEU A 51 1.35 8.24 13.96
C LEU A 51 1.52 7.67 12.55
N ARG A 52 2.78 7.54 12.07
CA ARG A 52 3.05 6.93 10.75
C ARG A 52 2.58 5.47 10.72
N GLU A 53 2.79 4.72 11.79
CA GLU A 53 2.39 3.32 11.91
C GLU A 53 0.86 3.15 11.94
N GLU A 54 0.16 3.94 12.75
CA GLU A 54 -1.30 3.92 12.85
C GLU A 54 -1.95 4.19 11.50
N LEU A 55 -1.50 5.24 10.80
CA LEU A 55 -2.02 5.58 9.47
C LEU A 55 -1.64 4.54 8.42
N TYR A 56 -0.43 4.01 8.47
CA TYR A 56 -0.01 2.94 7.56
C TYR A 56 -0.92 1.70 7.71
N ARG A 57 -1.17 1.27 8.95
CA ARG A 57 -2.06 0.13 9.25
C ARG A 57 -3.49 0.42 8.79
N ALA A 58 -4.03 1.59 9.15
CA ALA A 58 -5.38 1.99 8.76
C ALA A 58 -5.55 2.08 7.24
N TYR A 59 -4.54 2.57 6.51
CA TYR A 59 -4.56 2.66 5.05
C TYR A 59 -4.52 1.28 4.38
N LEU A 60 -3.72 0.36 4.93
CA LEU A 60 -3.52 -0.99 4.38
C LEU A 60 -4.71 -1.93 4.65
N SER A 61 -5.41 -1.77 5.77
CA SER A 61 -6.57 -2.60 6.15
C SER A 61 -7.92 -2.03 5.68
N ARG A 62 -7.92 -1.06 4.76
CA ARG A 62 -9.17 -0.51 4.22
C ARG A 62 -9.94 -1.61 3.50
N ALA A 63 -11.24 -1.66 3.80
CA ALA A 63 -12.18 -2.58 3.16
C ALA A 63 -11.74 -4.06 3.28
N SER A 64 -11.19 -4.44 4.44
CA SER A 64 -10.74 -5.80 4.72
C SER A 64 -11.39 -6.43 5.97
N SER A 65 -12.47 -5.84 6.49
CA SER A 65 -13.24 -6.36 7.63
C SER A 65 -14.62 -5.71 7.73
N GLY A 66 -15.56 -6.37 8.43
CA GLY A 66 -16.91 -5.87 8.68
C GLY A 66 -17.75 -5.73 7.41
N ASP A 67 -18.67 -4.77 7.41
CA ASP A 67 -19.62 -4.54 6.29
C ASP A 67 -18.95 -4.07 4.99
N LEU A 68 -17.69 -3.62 5.06
CA LEU A 68 -16.92 -3.14 3.92
C LEU A 68 -15.86 -4.14 3.45
N ASP A 69 -15.86 -5.38 3.95
CA ASP A 69 -14.85 -6.38 3.59
C ASP A 69 -14.94 -6.82 2.12
N ASN A 70 -13.87 -6.60 1.37
CA ASN A 70 -13.75 -7.00 -0.03
C ASN A 70 -13.22 -8.43 -0.23
N THR A 71 -12.81 -9.14 0.82
CA THR A 71 -12.17 -10.47 0.70
C THR A 71 -13.09 -11.46 -0.02
N ALA A 72 -14.33 -11.63 0.46
CA ALA A 72 -15.29 -12.54 -0.15
C ALA A 72 -15.73 -12.09 -1.57
N ILE A 73 -15.76 -10.77 -1.81
CA ILE A 73 -16.07 -10.21 -3.13
C ILE A 73 -14.96 -10.59 -4.13
N ILE A 74 -13.68 -10.47 -3.73
CA ILE A 74 -12.54 -10.87 -4.55
C ILE A 74 -12.61 -12.37 -4.86
N ASP A 75 -12.86 -13.23 -3.86
CA ASP A 75 -13.00 -14.67 -4.06
C ASP A 75 -14.09 -15.01 -5.09
N GLN A 76 -15.26 -14.36 -4.96
CA GLN A 76 -16.36 -14.55 -5.90
C GLN A 76 -15.99 -14.05 -7.31
N ILE A 77 -15.33 -12.91 -7.44
CA ILE A 77 -14.86 -12.38 -8.73
C ILE A 77 -13.88 -13.36 -9.39
N LEU A 78 -12.92 -13.92 -8.63
CA LEU A 78 -11.95 -14.88 -9.15
C LEU A 78 -12.61 -16.17 -9.61
N LYS A 79 -13.56 -16.71 -8.82
CA LYS A 79 -14.36 -17.87 -9.19
C LYS A 79 -15.11 -17.64 -10.50
N LEU A 80 -15.87 -16.56 -10.60
CA LEU A 80 -16.67 -16.23 -11.80
C LEU A 80 -15.78 -15.97 -13.03
N ARG A 81 -14.61 -15.36 -12.84
CA ARG A 81 -13.62 -15.17 -13.91
C ARG A 81 -13.08 -16.48 -14.45
N LEU A 82 -12.81 -17.46 -13.57
CA LEU A 82 -12.38 -18.79 -13.98
C LEU A 82 -13.49 -19.55 -14.71
N GLU A 83 -14.72 -19.53 -14.19
CA GLU A 83 -15.88 -20.13 -14.85
C GLU A 83 -16.11 -19.54 -16.25
N LYS A 84 -16.04 -18.22 -16.38
CA LYS A 84 -16.12 -17.53 -17.68
C LYS A 84 -15.02 -17.99 -18.64
N ALA A 85 -13.78 -18.12 -18.18
CA ALA A 85 -12.67 -18.59 -19.02
C ALA A 85 -12.94 -20.00 -19.56
N LYS A 86 -13.36 -20.92 -18.69
CA LYS A 86 -13.68 -22.31 -19.07
C LYS A 86 -14.82 -22.39 -20.08
N LEU A 87 -15.89 -21.60 -19.88
CA LEU A 87 -17.02 -21.55 -20.82
C LEU A 87 -16.61 -21.06 -22.22
N LEU A 88 -15.60 -20.20 -22.29
CA LEU A 88 -15.06 -19.67 -23.55
C LEU A 88 -13.95 -20.55 -24.14
N GLY A 89 -13.63 -21.69 -23.52
CA GLY A 89 -12.60 -22.61 -23.99
C GLY A 89 -11.15 -22.21 -23.63
N TYR A 90 -10.96 -21.31 -22.66
CA TYR A 90 -9.65 -20.91 -22.14
C TYR A 90 -9.34 -21.59 -20.80
N ASN A 91 -8.05 -21.72 -20.47
CA ASN A 91 -7.62 -22.35 -19.21
C ASN A 91 -7.83 -21.43 -18.01
N ASN A 92 -7.64 -20.13 -18.20
CA ASN A 92 -7.72 -19.12 -17.13
C ASN A 92 -8.17 -17.76 -17.67
N TYR A 93 -8.51 -16.84 -16.76
CA TYR A 93 -9.00 -15.52 -17.14
C TYR A 93 -7.92 -14.59 -17.72
N ALA A 94 -6.63 -14.84 -17.43
CA ALA A 94 -5.56 -14.03 -18.00
C ALA A 94 -5.53 -14.23 -19.53
N GLU A 95 -5.68 -15.46 -20.02
CA GLU A 95 -5.80 -15.75 -21.46
C GLU A 95 -6.97 -14.99 -22.10
N VAL A 96 -8.16 -15.03 -21.48
CA VAL A 96 -9.33 -14.24 -21.94
C VAL A 96 -8.99 -12.76 -22.03
N SER A 97 -8.33 -12.20 -21.01
CA SER A 97 -7.94 -10.79 -20.95
C SER A 97 -6.94 -10.41 -22.04
N MET A 98 -6.06 -11.33 -22.44
CA MET A 98 -5.03 -11.10 -23.46
C MET A 98 -5.58 -11.11 -24.88
N THR A 99 -6.74 -11.73 -25.15
CA THR A 99 -7.35 -11.76 -26.49
C THR A 99 -7.54 -10.37 -27.13
N MET A 100 -7.72 -9.33 -26.30
CA MET A 100 -7.93 -7.95 -26.72
C MET A 100 -6.68 -7.07 -26.50
N LYS A 101 -5.52 -7.65 -26.21
CA LYS A 101 -4.25 -6.94 -25.92
C LYS A 101 -3.18 -7.33 -26.93
N MET A 102 -2.14 -6.50 -27.02
CA MET A 102 -0.98 -6.74 -27.90
C MET A 102 -0.03 -7.83 -27.40
N THR A 103 -0.28 -8.43 -26.24
CA THR A 103 0.64 -9.35 -25.56
C THR A 103 -0.08 -10.64 -25.18
N ILE A 104 0.70 -11.67 -24.91
CA ILE A 104 0.24 -12.95 -24.33
C ILE A 104 0.74 -13.07 -22.88
N VAL A 105 0.19 -14.04 -22.14
CA VAL A 105 0.51 -14.23 -20.72
C VAL A 105 2.00 -14.44 -20.52
N GLU A 106 2.63 -15.27 -21.34
CA GLU A 106 4.05 -15.61 -21.27
C GLU A 106 4.93 -14.38 -21.52
N LYS A 107 4.59 -13.55 -22.52
CA LYS A 107 5.37 -12.35 -22.85
C LYS A 107 5.23 -11.26 -21.80
N ALA A 108 4.05 -11.12 -21.20
CA ALA A 108 3.86 -10.24 -20.06
C ALA A 108 4.71 -10.71 -18.85
N ALA A 109 4.70 -12.01 -18.55
CA ALA A 109 5.50 -12.57 -17.47
C ALA A 109 7.02 -12.43 -17.72
N GLU A 110 7.48 -12.70 -18.95
CA GLU A 110 8.89 -12.54 -19.35
C GLU A 110 9.36 -11.09 -19.17
N LEU A 111 8.56 -10.11 -19.58
CA LEU A 111 8.87 -8.70 -19.39
C LEU A 111 8.95 -8.34 -17.91
N LEU A 112 7.98 -8.79 -17.11
CA LEU A 112 7.96 -8.53 -15.66
C LEU A 112 9.17 -9.16 -14.96
N GLU A 113 9.54 -10.39 -15.31
CA GLU A 113 10.71 -11.05 -14.73
C GLU A 113 12.02 -10.38 -15.13
N LYS A 114 12.13 -9.94 -16.39
CA LYS A 114 13.28 -9.14 -16.85
C LYS A 114 13.42 -7.85 -16.05
N LEU A 115 12.31 -7.13 -15.82
CA LEU A 115 12.29 -5.93 -15.00
C LEU A 115 12.63 -6.23 -13.54
N ARG A 116 12.02 -7.26 -12.95
CA ARG A 116 12.29 -7.70 -11.57
C ARG A 116 13.77 -8.01 -11.36
N SER A 117 14.37 -8.77 -12.27
CA SER A 117 15.80 -9.12 -12.23
C SER A 117 16.69 -7.88 -12.36
N ALA A 118 16.40 -6.98 -13.31
CA ALA A 118 17.19 -5.75 -13.50
C ALA A 118 17.04 -4.76 -12.32
N SER A 119 15.90 -4.77 -11.62
CA SER A 119 15.62 -3.88 -10.49
C SER A 119 16.07 -4.42 -9.13
N TRP A 120 16.43 -5.71 -9.03
CA TRP A 120 16.74 -6.35 -7.74
C TRP A 120 17.93 -5.71 -7.02
N ASP A 121 19.12 -5.72 -7.64
CA ASP A 121 20.34 -5.18 -7.00
C ASP A 121 20.26 -3.67 -6.70
N PRO A 122 19.67 -2.82 -7.56
CA PRO A 122 19.36 -1.43 -7.18
C PRO A 122 18.44 -1.34 -5.96
N THR A 123 17.35 -2.13 -5.91
CA THR A 123 16.40 -2.08 -4.78
C THR A 123 17.04 -2.49 -3.46
N VAL A 124 17.92 -3.50 -3.48
CA VAL A 124 18.69 -3.91 -2.29
C VAL A 124 19.60 -2.77 -1.83
N ARG A 125 20.31 -2.11 -2.76
CA ARG A 125 21.15 -0.94 -2.45
C ARG A 125 20.34 0.23 -1.88
N ASP A 126 19.19 0.53 -2.46
CA ASP A 126 18.30 1.60 -1.96
C ASP A 126 17.88 1.32 -0.50
N MET A 127 17.58 0.05 -0.17
CA MET A 127 17.26 -0.35 1.21
C MET A 127 18.45 -0.18 2.15
N GLU A 128 19.66 -0.52 1.71
CA GLU A 128 20.89 -0.31 2.48
C GLU A 128 21.19 1.18 2.69
N ASP A 129 21.02 2.01 1.66
CA ASP A 129 21.21 3.45 1.72
C ASP A 129 20.23 4.11 2.69
N LEU A 130 18.96 3.69 2.69
CA LEU A 130 17.96 4.13 3.67
C LEU A 130 18.38 3.75 5.10
N LYS A 131 18.88 2.53 5.29
CA LYS A 131 19.38 2.06 6.59
C LYS A 131 20.58 2.88 7.07
N ASN A 132 21.55 3.12 6.20
CA ASN A 132 22.74 3.89 6.51
C ASN A 132 22.40 5.36 6.82
N SER A 133 21.47 5.96 6.06
CA SER A 133 20.99 7.31 6.30
C SER A 133 20.22 7.45 7.62
N ALA A 134 19.41 6.45 7.99
CA ALA A 134 18.74 6.43 9.29
C ALA A 134 19.73 6.29 10.46
N LYS A 135 20.78 5.46 10.30
CA LYS A 135 21.85 5.28 11.28
C LYS A 135 22.66 6.55 11.49
N SER A 136 23.02 7.24 10.42
CA SER A 136 23.81 8.47 10.49
C SER A 136 23.04 9.62 11.16
N GLN A 137 21.71 9.59 11.11
CA GLN A 137 20.82 10.52 11.80
C GLN A 137 20.48 10.09 13.24
N CYS A 138 21.11 9.03 13.77
CA CYS A 138 20.90 8.48 15.10
C CYS A 138 19.42 8.18 15.41
N VAL A 139 18.65 7.73 14.41
CA VAL A 139 17.25 7.33 14.62
C VAL A 139 17.25 5.95 15.29
N GLU A 140 16.59 5.82 16.45
CA GLU A 140 16.48 4.55 17.22
C GLU A 140 15.92 3.39 16.38
N GLU A 141 15.16 3.71 15.33
CA GLU A 141 14.49 2.77 14.43
C GLU A 141 15.38 2.20 13.33
N SER A 142 16.61 2.69 13.19
CA SER A 142 17.51 2.39 12.08
C SER A 142 17.90 0.90 11.95
N ASP A 143 17.86 0.14 13.04
CA ASP A 143 18.08 -1.31 13.02
C ASP A 143 16.80 -2.12 12.73
N SER A 144 15.62 -1.48 12.70
CA SER A 144 14.32 -2.11 12.46
C SER A 144 13.46 -1.36 11.43
N LEU A 145 14.07 -0.96 10.31
CA LEU A 145 13.40 -0.42 9.12
C LEU A 145 12.63 -1.53 8.36
N MET A 146 11.77 -2.27 9.07
CA MET A 146 10.71 -3.01 8.39
C MET A 146 9.55 -2.06 8.11
N ILE A 147 8.82 -2.33 7.05
CA ILE A 147 7.47 -1.79 6.87
C ILE A 147 6.62 -2.30 8.06
N PHE A 148 6.60 -1.49 9.12
CA PHE A 148 5.91 -1.63 10.40
C PHE A 148 5.49 -3.05 10.84
N ARG A 149 6.39 -4.06 10.81
CA ARG A 149 6.09 -5.46 11.21
C ARG A 149 4.81 -6.09 10.61
N VAL A 150 4.13 -5.45 9.65
CA VAL A 150 2.87 -5.93 9.06
C VAL A 150 3.14 -7.10 8.11
N PHE A 151 4.39 -7.23 7.66
CA PHE A 151 4.82 -8.28 6.75
C PHE A 151 4.99 -9.66 7.38
N ASN A 152 5.03 -9.81 8.71
CA ASN A 152 5.09 -11.15 9.31
C ASN A 152 3.82 -11.97 9.02
N ASP A 153 2.68 -11.31 8.80
CA ASP A 153 1.42 -11.98 8.43
C ASP A 153 1.32 -12.24 6.92
N PHE A 154 2.03 -11.46 6.08
CA PHE A 154 2.03 -11.64 4.62
C PHE A 154 2.78 -12.88 4.16
N LYS A 155 3.81 -13.32 4.91
CA LYS A 155 4.49 -14.60 4.64
C LYS A 155 3.51 -15.76 4.75
N LEU A 156 2.58 -15.70 5.70
CA LEU A 156 1.51 -16.69 5.90
C LEU A 156 0.52 -16.68 4.73
N VAL A 157 0.15 -15.49 4.22
CA VAL A 157 -0.75 -15.36 3.05
C VAL A 157 -0.08 -15.84 1.76
N LEU A 158 1.19 -15.53 1.54
CA LEU A 158 1.94 -16.00 0.36
C LEU A 158 2.21 -17.52 0.41
N GLU A 159 2.49 -18.09 1.58
CA GLU A 159 2.58 -19.53 1.79
C GLU A 159 1.23 -20.25 1.56
N GLN A 160 0.11 -19.62 1.92
CA GLN A 160 -1.24 -20.13 1.64
C GLN A 160 -1.64 -20.04 0.15
N LEU A 161 -1.15 -19.04 -0.58
CA LEU A 161 -1.42 -18.88 -2.01
C LEU A 161 -0.54 -19.77 -2.90
N ASN A 162 0.71 -20.06 -2.50
CA ASN A 162 1.59 -20.97 -3.22
C ASN A 162 1.13 -22.45 -3.18
N GLY A 163 0.13 -22.80 -2.36
CA GLY A 163 -0.46 -24.13 -2.31
C GLY A 163 -1.77 -24.29 -3.10
N ARG A 164 -2.23 -23.26 -3.82
CA ARG A 164 -3.57 -23.24 -4.46
C ARG A 164 -3.58 -22.90 -5.95
N PHE A 165 -2.43 -22.83 -6.61
CA PHE A 165 -2.32 -22.71 -8.07
C PHE A 165 -1.64 -23.95 -8.66
#